data_AF-A0A1G8SE08-F1
#
_entry.id   AF-A0A1G8SE08-F1
#
_cell.length_a   1.000
_cell.length_b   1.000
_cell.length_c   1.000
_cell.angle_alpha   90.00
_cell.angle_beta   90.00
_cell.angle_gamma   90.00
#
_symmetry.space_group_name_H-M   'P 1'
#
loop_
_entity.id
_entity.type
_entity.pdbx_description
1 polymer ?
#
loop_
_entity_poly.entity_id
_entity_poly.type
_entity_poly.pdbx_seq_one_letter_code
_entity_poly.pdbx_strand_id
1 'polypeptide(L)'
;MVAPLTNGGYRNHCPACLWSKHVDDVPGDRAAGCRGLMRPQRIDHRGRKGLVVVHRCVVCGFVRPNRLADDPGQGDDIEAITALMSGRG
;
A
#
# COMPACT_ATOMS: atom_id res chain seq x y z
N MET A 1 -2.27 -2.73 -16.82
CA MET A 1 -0.92 -2.19 -16.55
C MET A 1 -1.05 -1.13 -15.48
N VAL A 2 -0.05 -0.97 -14.60
CA VAL A 2 -0.06 0.05 -13.53
C VAL A 2 0.73 1.26 -14.03
N ALA A 3 0.09 2.42 -14.15
CA ALA A 3 0.73 3.66 -14.59
C ALA A 3 1.64 4.22 -13.50
N PRO A 4 2.75 4.90 -13.86
CA PRO A 4 3.53 5.67 -12.90
C PRO A 4 2.72 6.88 -12.41
N LEU A 5 2.96 7.31 -11.17
CA LEU A 5 2.35 8.51 -10.61
C LEU A 5 2.95 9.77 -11.26
N THR A 6 2.13 10.79 -11.51
CA THR A 6 2.54 12.05 -12.15
C THR A 6 3.09 13.07 -11.15
N ASN A 7 2.98 12.80 -9.85
CA ASN A 7 3.38 13.70 -8.76
C ASN A 7 4.78 13.40 -8.17
N GLY A 8 5.57 12.53 -8.81
CA GLY A 8 6.88 12.11 -8.30
C GLY A 8 6.83 11.22 -7.06
N GLY A 9 5.62 10.80 -6.64
CA GLY A 9 5.42 9.85 -5.57
C GLY A 9 5.73 8.41 -5.98
N TYR A 10 5.60 7.51 -5.01
CA TYR A 10 5.77 6.08 -5.20
C TYR A 10 4.53 5.31 -4.75
N ARG A 11 4.14 4.33 -5.56
CA ARG A 11 3.11 3.33 -5.24
C ARG A 11 3.74 1.95 -5.30
N ASN A 12 3.64 1.20 -4.21
CA ASN A 12 4.17 -0.16 -4.10
C ASN A 12 3.07 -1.23 -4.00
N HIS A 13 1.82 -0.84 -4.21
CA HIS A 13 0.68 -1.74 -4.17
C HIS A 13 -0.15 -1.62 -5.45
N CYS A 14 -0.96 -2.64 -5.72
CA CYS A 14 -1.90 -2.62 -6.83
C CYS A 14 -3.00 -1.57 -6.57
N PRO A 15 -3.30 -0.64 -7.50
CA PRO A 15 -4.36 0.33 -7.28
C PRO A 15 -5.74 -0.30 -7.13
N ALA A 16 -5.99 -1.46 -7.76
CA ALA A 16 -7.31 -2.09 -7.75
C ALA A 16 -7.60 -2.89 -6.46
N CYS A 17 -6.59 -3.50 -5.85
CA CYS A 17 -6.79 -4.40 -4.69
C CYS A 17 -5.96 -4.03 -3.47
N LEU A 18 -5.09 -3.02 -3.58
CA LEU A 18 -4.22 -2.51 -2.52
C LEU A 18 -3.21 -3.51 -1.97
N TRP A 19 -3.05 -4.70 -2.57
CA TRP A 19 -2.00 -5.65 -2.18
C TRP A 19 -0.62 -5.19 -2.64
N SER A 20 0.37 -5.43 -1.79
CA SER A 20 1.79 -5.18 -2.08
C SER A 20 2.60 -6.49 -2.06
N LYS A 21 3.90 -6.39 -2.25
CA LYS A 21 4.87 -7.48 -2.14
C LYS A 21 6.03 -7.04 -1.24
N HIS A 22 6.40 -7.88 -0.28
CA HIS A 22 7.47 -7.60 0.66
C HIS A 22 8.83 -7.83 -0.02
N VAL A 23 9.32 -6.83 -0.73
CA VAL A 23 10.62 -6.86 -1.41
C VAL A 23 11.69 -6.07 -0.66
N ASP A 24 11.29 -5.10 0.15
CA ASP A 24 12.19 -4.17 0.83
C ASP A 24 12.06 -4.31 2.35
N ASP A 25 13.18 -4.46 3.07
CA ASP A 25 13.21 -4.32 4.53
C ASP A 25 13.23 -2.83 4.90
N VAL A 26 14.11 -2.07 4.23
CA VAL A 26 14.15 -0.61 4.19
C VAL A 26 13.78 -0.14 2.78
N PRO A 27 12.96 0.93 2.60
CA PRO A 27 12.51 1.37 1.28
C PRO A 27 13.65 1.46 0.24
N GLY A 28 13.54 0.69 -0.84
CA GLY A 28 14.48 0.67 -1.96
C GLY A 28 15.62 -0.35 -1.88
N ASP A 29 15.81 -1.08 -0.77
CA ASP A 29 16.95 -1.98 -0.58
C ASP A 29 16.83 -3.35 -1.29
N ARG A 30 15.61 -3.76 -1.63
CA ARG A 30 15.28 -5.09 -2.18
C ARG A 30 15.82 -6.27 -1.36
N ALA A 31 16.02 -6.08 -0.05
CA ALA A 31 16.68 -7.04 0.83
C ALA A 31 15.73 -8.09 1.43
N ALA A 32 14.40 -7.89 1.35
CA ALA A 32 13.46 -8.76 2.05
C ALA A 32 13.50 -10.20 1.51
N GLY A 33 13.95 -11.14 2.35
CA GLY A 33 14.12 -12.54 1.98
C GLY A 33 12.82 -13.30 1.71
N CYS A 34 11.70 -12.91 2.35
CA CYS A 34 10.45 -13.67 2.23
C CYS A 34 9.75 -13.47 0.88
N ARG A 35 9.87 -12.28 0.26
CA ARG A 35 9.20 -11.91 -1.01
C ARG A 35 7.68 -12.16 -1.02
N GLY A 36 7.08 -12.26 0.16
CA GLY A 36 5.68 -12.62 0.34
C GLY A 36 4.72 -11.50 -0.07
N LEU A 37 3.49 -11.85 -0.39
CA LEU A 37 2.44 -10.86 -0.59
C LEU A 37 2.14 -10.13 0.73
N MET A 38 1.84 -8.84 0.64
CA MET A 38 1.43 -8.04 1.79
C MET A 38 -0.03 -7.63 1.64
N ARG A 39 -0.87 -8.14 2.54
CA ARG A 39 -2.30 -7.84 2.55
C ARG A 39 -2.55 -6.44 3.09
N PRO A 40 -3.47 -5.65 2.50
CA PRO A 40 -3.94 -4.43 3.13
C PRO A 40 -4.78 -4.80 4.35
N GLN A 41 -4.46 -4.26 5.52
CA GLN A 41 -5.18 -4.56 6.77
C GLN A 41 -6.17 -3.49 7.17
N ARG A 42 -5.83 -2.22 6.97
CA ARG A 42 -6.66 -1.07 7.35
C ARG A 42 -6.15 0.20 6.66
N ILE A 43 -6.99 1.22 6.63
CA ILE A 43 -6.60 2.60 6.32
C ILE A 43 -6.32 3.34 7.63
N ASP A 44 -5.28 4.17 7.63
CA ASP A 44 -4.84 5.01 8.75
C ASP A 44 -4.57 6.43 8.24
N HIS A 45 -4.56 7.43 9.13
CA HIS A 45 -4.25 8.82 8.78
C HIS A 45 -2.98 9.28 9.49
N ARG A 46 -1.97 9.71 8.72
CA ARG A 46 -0.65 10.08 9.26
C ARG A 46 -0.27 11.52 8.99
N GLY A 47 -0.89 12.44 9.73
CA GLY A 47 -0.53 13.87 9.73
C GLY A 47 -0.39 14.43 8.32
N ARG A 48 0.73 15.08 8.01
CA ARG A 48 1.02 15.62 6.66
C ARG A 48 1.12 14.57 5.54
N LYS A 49 1.23 13.27 5.87
CA LYS A 49 1.27 12.21 4.86
C LYS A 49 -0.12 11.83 4.34
N GLY A 50 -1.19 12.30 4.97
CA GLY A 50 -2.57 11.97 4.59
C GLY A 50 -2.92 10.51 4.90
N LEU A 51 -3.80 9.95 4.09
CA LEU A 51 -4.25 8.56 4.22
C LEU A 51 -3.15 7.59 3.78
N VAL A 52 -2.98 6.53 4.56
CA VAL A 52 -2.06 5.43 4.30
C VAL A 52 -2.80 4.10 4.41
N VAL A 53 -2.44 3.15 3.57
CA VAL A 53 -2.81 1.75 3.74
C VAL A 53 -1.76 1.05 4.59
N VAL A 54 -2.18 0.34 5.63
CA VAL A 54 -1.29 -0.47 6.47
C VAL A 54 -1.24 -1.88 5.91
N HIS A 55 -0.07 -2.29 5.44
CA HIS A 55 0.14 -3.63 4.89
C HIS A 55 0.75 -4.58 5.92
N ARG A 56 0.38 -5.86 5.87
CA ARG A 56 1.04 -6.95 6.62
C ARG A 56 1.47 -8.07 5.69
N CYS A 57 2.75 -8.45 5.74
CA CYS A 57 3.27 -9.59 5.02
C CYS A 57 2.60 -10.88 5.51
N VAL A 58 2.06 -11.69 4.59
CA VAL A 58 1.39 -12.95 4.93
C VAL A 58 2.37 -14.08 5.27
N VAL A 59 3.66 -13.89 4.99
CA VAL A 59 4.72 -14.87 5.23
C VAL A 59 5.46 -14.60 6.53
N CYS A 60 6.07 -13.42 6.69
CA CYS A 60 6.89 -13.09 7.87
C CYS A 60 6.19 -12.18 8.89
N GLY A 61 4.99 -11.68 8.59
CA GLY A 61 4.24 -10.82 9.50
C GLY A 61 4.69 -9.36 9.57
N PHE A 62 5.74 -8.94 8.83
CA PHE A 62 6.19 -7.55 8.76
C PHE A 62 5.06 -6.58 8.42
N VAL A 63 5.00 -5.44 9.10
CA VAL A 63 3.93 -4.43 8.96
C VAL A 63 4.53 -3.08 8.55
N ARG A 64 3.96 -2.46 7.51
CA ARG A 64 4.40 -1.14 7.04
C ARG A 64 3.25 -0.32 6.47
N PRO A 65 3.12 0.97 6.83
CA PRO A 65 2.21 1.88 6.13
C PRO A 65 2.80 2.35 4.80
N ASN A 66 1.97 2.45 3.76
CA ASN A 66 2.30 3.15 2.52
C ASN A 66 1.22 4.17 2.17
N ARG A 67 1.62 5.32 1.60
CA ARG A 67 0.66 6.35 1.17
C ARG A 67 -0.27 5.78 0.08
N LEU A 68 -1.55 6.14 0.14
CA LEU A 68 -2.47 5.93 -0.97
C LEU A 68 -2.10 6.88 -2.13
N ALA A 69 -2.25 6.40 -3.35
CA ALA A 69 -2.11 7.17 -4.57
C ALA A 69 -3.43 7.86 -4.92
N ASP A 70 -3.39 9.19 -4.92
CA ASP A 70 -4.44 10.06 -5.44
C ASP A 70 -3.88 10.76 -6.69
N ASP A 71 -3.95 10.06 -7.82
CA ASP A 71 -3.34 10.48 -9.07
C ASP A 71 -4.40 10.54 -10.19
N PRO A 72 -4.44 11.62 -10.99
CA PRO A 72 -5.45 11.79 -12.02
C PRO A 72 -5.35 10.76 -13.16
N GLY A 73 -4.15 10.18 -13.40
CA GLY A 73 -3.96 9.17 -14.42
C GLY A 73 -4.36 7.77 -13.94
N GLN A 74 -4.03 7.43 -12.69
CA GLN A 74 -4.47 6.19 -12.05
C GLN A 74 -4.32 6.27 -10.53
N GLY A 75 -5.37 6.69 -9.84
CA GLY A 75 -5.48 6.59 -8.39
C GLY A 75 -5.74 5.17 -7.89
N ASP A 76 -5.75 5.03 -6.58
CA ASP A 76 -6.21 3.81 -5.91
C ASP A 76 -7.74 3.71 -5.92
N ASP A 77 -8.24 2.48 -6.01
CA ASP A 77 -9.66 2.20 -6.12
C ASP A 77 -10.41 2.57 -4.84
N ILE A 78 -11.42 3.42 -4.97
CA ILE A 78 -12.18 3.97 -3.85
C ILE A 78 -12.98 2.88 -3.13
N GLU A 79 -13.52 1.91 -3.85
CA GLU A 79 -14.28 0.81 -3.23
C GLU A 79 -13.36 -0.06 -2.35
N ALA A 80 -12.16 -0.37 -2.85
CA ALA A 80 -11.16 -1.09 -2.08
C ALA A 80 -10.71 -0.32 -0.83
N ILE A 81 -10.57 1.01 -0.91
CA ILE A 81 -10.24 1.87 0.22
C ILE A 81 -11.39 1.87 1.25
N THR A 82 -12.63 2.12 0.81
CA THR A 82 -13.79 2.20 1.70
C THR A 82 -14.07 0.86 2.38
N ALA A 83 -13.91 -0.27 1.68
CA ALA A 83 -14.06 -1.60 2.27
C ALA A 83 -13.14 -1.80 3.50
N LEU A 84 -11.92 -1.27 3.46
CA LEU A 84 -10.95 -1.32 4.56
C LEU A 84 -11.22 -0.28 5.68
N MET A 85 -12.01 0.76 5.41
CA MET A 85 -12.44 1.74 6.40
C MET A 85 -13.70 1.29 7.14
N SER A 86 -14.62 0.60 6.45
CA SER A 86 -15.88 0.10 7.02
C SER A 86 -15.71 -1.20 7.82
N GLY A 87 -14.62 -1.95 7.58
CA GLY A 87 -14.25 -3.12 8.36
C GLY A 87 -13.80 -2.75 9.77
N ARG A 88 -14.76 -2.53 10.68
CA ARG A 88 -14.51 -2.62 12.12
C ARG A 88 -14.05 -4.06 12.40
N GLY A 89 -12.85 -4.19 12.96
CA GLY A 89 -12.37 -5.47 13.50
C GLY A 89 -13.24 -5.98 14.64
#